data_AF-A0A7C5YYC2-F1
#
_entry.id   AF-A0A7C5YYC2-F1
#
_cell.length_a   1.000
_cell.length_b   1.000
_cell.length_c   1.000
_cell.angle_alpha   90.00
_cell.angle_beta   90.00
_cell.angle_gamma   90.00
#
_symmetry.space_group_name_H-M   'P 1'
#
loop_
_entity.id
_entity.type
_entity.pdbx_description
1 polymer ?
#
loop_
_entity_poly.entity_id
_entity_poly.type
_entity_poly.pdbx_seq_one_letter_code
_entity_poly.pdbx_strand_id
1 'polypeptide(L)'
;MSYIGYMTPLDYVVLVIYSMMVLAIGYFATRRIKSLGDYFAGGWKVPWWLAAVSHHVSGYSAFAFVAYAGIAYRYGFTIYTIWALTISIGLLIGALVFAPRWGALGKKGIVIVMFEPLTAILP
;
A
#
# COMPACT_ATOMS: atom_id res chain seq x y z
N MET A 1 -27.51 -29.87 -0.88
CA MET A 1 -27.59 -28.86 -1.97
C MET A 1 -28.30 -27.64 -1.41
N SER A 2 -27.69 -26.46 -1.49
CA SER A 2 -28.14 -25.13 -1.03
C SER A 2 -27.94 -24.73 0.46
N TYR A 3 -26.69 -24.43 0.86
CA TYR A 3 -26.41 -23.42 1.90
C TYR A 3 -26.11 -22.10 1.18
N ILE A 4 -27.12 -21.51 0.55
CA ILE A 4 -26.99 -20.15 0.04
C ILE A 4 -27.30 -19.25 1.24
N GLY A 5 -26.27 -19.02 2.07
CA GLY A 5 -26.37 -18.08 3.17
C GLY A 5 -26.67 -16.69 2.60
N TYR A 6 -27.88 -16.21 2.80
CA TYR A 6 -28.24 -14.84 2.47
C TYR A 6 -27.48 -13.88 3.37
N MET A 7 -27.11 -12.71 2.84
CA MET A 7 -26.49 -11.66 3.64
C MET A 7 -27.48 -11.22 4.72
N THR A 8 -27.02 -11.21 5.96
CA THR A 8 -27.81 -10.71 7.07
C THR A 8 -27.85 -9.18 7.04
N PRO A 9 -28.86 -8.54 7.65
CA PRO A 9 -28.88 -7.08 7.79
C PRO A 9 -27.60 -6.51 8.45
N LEU A 10 -26.97 -7.29 9.34
CA LEU A 10 -25.72 -6.91 9.99
C LEU A 10 -24.55 -6.83 8.99
N ASP A 11 -24.48 -7.75 8.03
CA ASP A 11 -23.44 -7.74 6.99
C ASP A 11 -23.52 -6.48 6.13
N TYR A 12 -24.73 -6.06 5.77
CA TYR A 12 -24.96 -4.81 5.03
C TYR A 12 -24.57 -3.58 5.85
N VAL A 13 -24.90 -3.55 7.14
CA VAL A 13 -24.53 -2.45 8.03
C VAL A 13 -23.01 -2.32 8.12
N VAL A 14 -22.29 -3.42 8.33
CA VAL A 14 -20.82 -3.43 8.40
C VAL A 14 -20.21 -2.93 7.09
N LEU A 15 -20.73 -3.39 5.95
CA LEU A 15 -20.26 -2.97 4.63
C LEU A 15 -20.44 -1.47 4.41
N VAL A 16 -21.63 -0.93 4.72
CA VAL A 16 -21.92 0.50 4.58
C VAL A 16 -21.03 1.33 5.50
N ILE A 17 -20.88 0.94 6.77
CA ILE A 17 -20.02 1.66 7.73
C ILE A 17 -18.57 1.68 7.25
N TYR A 18 -18.05 0.54 6.81
CA TYR A 18 -16.68 0.44 6.30
C TYR A 18 -16.47 1.33 5.07
N SER A 19 -17.38 1.27 4.09
CA SER A 19 -17.32 2.11 2.90
C SER A 19 -17.36 3.60 3.24
N MET A 20 -18.26 4.01 4.14
CA MET A 20 -18.35 5.40 4.60
C MET A 20 -17.09 5.86 5.32
N MET A 21 -16.47 5.00 6.12
CA MET A 21 -15.22 5.31 6.82
C MET A 21 -14.08 5.57 5.83
N VAL A 22 -13.91 4.72 4.81
CA VAL A 22 -12.86 4.90 3.78
C VAL A 22 -13.09 6.21 3.00
N LEU A 23 -14.34 6.49 2.61
CA LEU A 23 -14.69 7.75 1.93
C LEU A 23 -14.43 8.97 2.81
N ALA A 24 -14.79 8.90 4.09
CA ALA A 24 -14.55 9.98 5.04
C ALA A 24 -13.04 10.27 5.20
N ILE A 25 -12.22 9.22 5.36
CA ILE A 25 -10.76 9.37 5.44
C ILE A 25 -10.21 10.02 4.16
N GLY A 26 -10.63 9.56 2.98
CA GLY A 26 -10.24 10.16 1.71
C GLY A 26 -10.60 11.64 1.62
N TYR A 27 -11.83 11.99 1.98
CA TYR A 27 -12.31 13.38 1.98
C TYR A 27 -11.52 14.27 2.94
N PHE A 28 -11.25 13.81 4.16
CA PHE A 28 -10.44 14.55 5.13
C PHE A 28 -8.98 14.68 4.68
N ALA A 29 -8.43 13.66 4.01
CA ALA A 29 -7.08 13.71 3.47
C ALA A 29 -6.97 14.77 2.38
N THR A 30 -7.91 14.85 1.43
CA THR A 30 -7.92 15.86 0.36
C THR A 30 -7.87 17.29 0.92
N ARG A 31 -8.57 17.57 2.03
CA ARG A 31 -8.56 18.90 2.68
C ARG A 31 -7.21 19.30 3.27
N ARG A 32 -6.30 18.35 3.48
CA ARG A 32 -4.95 18.60 4.04
C ARG A 32 -3.88 18.82 2.97
N ILE A 33 -4.19 18.58 1.70
CA ILE A 33 -3.24 18.69 0.59
C ILE A 33 -3.24 20.13 0.10
N LYS A 34 -2.13 20.84 0.30
CA LYS A 34 -1.96 22.25 -0.14
C LYS A 34 -0.91 22.42 -1.24
N SER A 35 -0.08 21.41 -1.45
CA SER A 35 1.01 21.41 -2.42
C SER A 35 1.23 20.00 -3.02
N LEU A 36 1.97 19.93 -4.14
CA LEU A 36 2.38 18.65 -4.74
C LEU A 36 3.26 17.82 -3.79
N GLY A 37 4.07 18.48 -2.95
CA GLY A 37 4.86 17.80 -1.92
C GLY A 37 3.99 17.13 -0.84
N ASP A 38 2.86 17.74 -0.49
CA ASP A 38 1.89 17.13 0.43
C ASP A 38 1.18 15.93 -0.21
N TYR A 39 0.90 16.00 -1.51
CA TYR A 39 0.25 14.93 -2.26
C TYR A 39 1.17 13.70 -2.43
N PHE A 40 2.43 13.89 -2.82
CA PHE A 40 3.33 12.78 -3.14
C PHE A 40 4.17 12.28 -1.97
N ALA A 41 4.62 13.17 -1.08
CA ALA A 41 5.51 12.81 0.03
C ALA A 41 4.81 12.88 1.41
N GLY A 42 3.50 13.16 1.45
CA GLY A 42 2.78 13.38 2.72
C GLY A 42 3.38 14.52 3.54
N GLY A 43 3.96 15.52 2.86
CA GLY A 43 4.64 16.65 3.50
C GLY A 43 5.90 16.26 4.27
N TRP A 44 6.52 15.11 3.93
CA TRP A 44 7.70 14.55 4.60
C TRP A 44 7.52 14.27 6.10
N LYS A 45 6.26 14.18 6.57
CA LYS A 45 5.89 13.97 7.99
C LYS A 45 5.44 12.53 8.30
N VAL A 46 5.41 11.66 7.29
CA VAL A 46 4.97 10.27 7.46
C VAL A 46 6.04 9.48 8.23
N PRO A 47 5.73 8.90 9.41
CA PRO A 47 6.70 8.11 10.14
C PRO A 47 7.02 6.81 9.37
N TRP A 48 8.26 6.35 9.48
CA TRP A 48 8.78 5.22 8.70
C TRP A 48 7.97 3.93 8.84
N TRP A 49 7.40 3.66 10.03
CA TRP A 49 6.57 2.48 10.26
C TRP A 49 5.25 2.55 9.50
N LEU A 50 4.65 3.75 9.41
CA LEU A 50 3.41 3.95 8.66
C LEU A 50 3.68 3.84 7.16
N ALA A 51 4.82 4.35 6.69
CA ALA A 51 5.27 4.16 5.31
C ALA A 51 5.50 2.68 4.98
N ALA A 52 6.10 1.91 5.89
CA ALA A 52 6.31 0.47 5.70
C ALA A 52 4.99 -0.31 5.63
N VAL A 53 4.03 -0.02 6.51
CA VAL A 53 2.69 -0.62 6.48
C VAL A 53 1.97 -0.25 5.18
N SER A 54 2.02 1.02 4.77
CA SER A 54 1.42 1.47 3.51
C SER A 54 2.00 0.71 2.32
N HIS A 55 3.33 0.59 2.25
CA HIS A 55 4.00 -0.14 1.17
C HIS A 55 3.56 -1.60 1.12
N HIS A 56 3.44 -2.24 2.28
CA HIS A 56 2.97 -3.61 2.37
C HIS A 56 1.52 -3.75 1.85
N VAL A 57 0.61 -2.89 2.32
CA VAL A 57 -0.81 -2.91 1.93
C VAL A 57 -1.01 -2.61 0.44
N SER A 58 -0.16 -1.78 -0.18
CA SER A 58 -0.22 -1.48 -1.62
C SER A 58 -0.02 -2.71 -2.53
N GLY A 59 0.58 -3.79 -2.02
CA GLY A 59 0.74 -5.04 -2.76
C GLY A 59 -0.50 -5.95 -2.75
N TYR A 60 -1.53 -5.63 -1.96
CA TYR A 60 -2.72 -6.46 -1.81
C TYR A 60 -3.84 -6.02 -2.75
N SER A 61 -4.63 -7.00 -3.18
CA SER A 61 -5.84 -6.79 -3.96
C SER A 61 -6.89 -7.83 -3.58
N ALA A 62 -8.17 -7.57 -3.90
CA ALA A 62 -9.24 -8.54 -3.70
C ALA A 62 -8.92 -9.88 -4.40
N PHE A 63 -8.32 -9.82 -5.60
CA PHE A 63 -7.85 -10.98 -6.34
C PHE A 63 -6.82 -11.80 -5.54
N ALA A 64 -5.82 -11.13 -4.96
CA ALA A 64 -4.78 -11.80 -4.18
C ALA A 64 -5.39 -12.61 -3.02
N PHE A 65 -6.35 -12.05 -2.29
CA PHE A 65 -7.00 -12.76 -1.18
C PHE A 65 -7.73 -14.03 -1.63
N VAL A 66 -8.51 -13.96 -2.72
CA VAL A 66 -9.27 -15.11 -3.22
C VAL A 66 -8.34 -16.16 -3.83
N ALA A 67 -7.36 -15.74 -4.63
CA ALA A 67 -6.41 -16.63 -5.29
C ALA A 67 -5.54 -17.38 -4.27
N TYR A 68 -4.98 -16.68 -3.28
CA TYR A 68 -4.14 -17.30 -2.25
C TYR A 68 -4.94 -18.19 -1.31
N ALA A 69 -6.18 -17.84 -0.96
CA ALA A 69 -7.06 -18.73 -0.22
C ALA A 69 -7.34 -20.03 -1.01
N GLY A 70 -7.57 -19.93 -2.33
CA GLY A 70 -7.74 -21.10 -3.20
C GLY A 70 -6.50 -21.98 -3.29
N ILE A 71 -5.31 -21.38 -3.36
CA ILE A 71 -4.03 -22.12 -3.35
C ILE A 71 -3.81 -22.78 -1.98
N ALA A 72 -4.07 -22.07 -0.88
CA ALA A 72 -3.98 -22.61 0.47
C ALA A 72 -4.93 -23.80 0.68
N TYR A 73 -6.15 -23.74 0.13
CA TYR A 73 -7.11 -24.84 0.19
C TYR A 73 -6.60 -26.11 -0.51
N ARG A 74 -5.84 -25.97 -1.61
CA ARG A 74 -5.32 -27.10 -2.40
C ARG A 74 -3.97 -27.62 -1.90
N TYR A 75 -3.07 -26.73 -1.51
CA TYR A 75 -1.65 -27.04 -1.25
C TYR A 75 -1.21 -26.76 0.19
N GLY A 76 -2.12 -26.31 1.04
CA GLY A 76 -1.87 -26.05 2.46
C GLY A 76 -0.76 -25.02 2.69
N PHE A 77 0.22 -25.40 3.50
CA PHE A 77 1.31 -24.53 3.95
C PHE A 77 2.23 -24.02 2.81
N THR A 78 2.22 -24.67 1.65
CA THR A 78 3.08 -24.34 0.51
C THR A 78 2.94 -22.88 0.03
N ILE A 79 1.80 -22.23 0.28
CA ILE A 79 1.63 -20.81 -0.06
C ILE A 79 2.59 -19.90 0.73
N TYR A 80 2.92 -20.25 1.97
CA TYR A 80 3.83 -19.45 2.80
C TYR A 80 5.26 -19.48 2.29
N THR A 81 5.71 -20.59 1.70
CA THR A 81 7.07 -20.73 1.19
C THR A 81 7.25 -19.98 -0.13
N ILE A 82 6.22 -19.96 -0.99
CA ILE A 82 6.29 -19.29 -2.30
C ILE A 82 6.02 -17.79 -2.18
N TRP A 83 5.15 -17.37 -1.26
CA TRP A 83 4.72 -15.98 -1.15
C TRP A 83 5.39 -15.25 0.01
N ALA A 84 5.11 -15.65 1.25
CA ALA A 84 5.58 -14.91 2.43
C ALA A 84 7.12 -14.97 2.56
N LEU A 85 7.73 -16.14 2.36
CA LEU A 85 9.16 -16.32 2.53
C LEU A 85 9.97 -15.61 1.43
N THR A 86 9.59 -15.77 0.16
CA THR A 86 10.31 -15.16 -0.97
C THR A 86 10.20 -13.63 -0.94
N ILE A 87 9.02 -13.08 -0.64
CA ILE A 87 8.82 -11.64 -0.51
C ILE A 87 9.61 -11.13 0.69
N SER A 88 9.58 -11.81 1.83
CA SER A 88 10.35 -11.39 3.02
C SER A 88 11.85 -11.36 2.75
N ILE A 89 12.40 -12.40 2.11
CA ILE A 89 13.82 -12.45 1.75
C ILE A 89 14.15 -11.35 0.74
N GLY A 90 13.33 -11.17 -0.30
CA GLY A 90 13.50 -10.12 -1.29
C GLY A 90 13.46 -8.71 -0.69
N LEU A 91 12.55 -8.47 0.25
CA LEU A 91 12.42 -7.20 0.95
C LEU A 91 13.59 -6.95 1.90
N LEU A 92 14.08 -7.99 2.61
CA LEU A 92 15.25 -7.90 3.48
C LEU A 92 16.51 -7.58 2.68
N ILE A 93 16.76 -8.31 1.59
CA ILE A 93 17.90 -8.05 0.70
C ILE A 93 17.76 -6.64 0.10
N GLY A 94 16.58 -6.29 -0.39
CA GLY A 94 16.30 -4.96 -0.92
C GLY A 94 16.55 -3.85 0.11
N ALA A 95 16.06 -4.01 1.34
CA ALA A 95 16.30 -3.06 2.41
C ALA A 95 17.80 -2.92 2.71
N LEU A 96 18.53 -4.02 2.87
CA LEU A 96 19.97 -4.00 3.17
C LEU A 96 20.82 -3.44 2.02
N VAL A 97 20.41 -3.62 0.77
CA VAL A 97 21.13 -3.12 -0.41
C VAL A 97 20.77 -1.67 -0.71
N PHE A 98 19.49 -1.33 -0.75
CA PHE A 98 19.02 -0.01 -1.21
C PHE A 98 18.95 1.03 -0.10
N ALA A 99 18.59 0.67 1.15
CA ALA A 99 18.50 1.65 2.24
C ALA A 99 19.83 2.38 2.52
N PRO A 100 21.01 1.72 2.63
CA PRO A 100 22.27 2.43 2.83
C PRO A 100 22.68 3.28 1.62
N ARG A 101 22.25 2.90 0.40
CA ARG A 101 22.53 3.65 -0.83
C ARG A 101 21.61 4.86 -1.00
N TRP A 102 20.42 4.84 -0.41
CA TRP A 102 19.43 5.91 -0.48
C TRP A 102 19.91 7.21 0.18
N GLY A 103 20.59 7.11 1.33
CA GLY A 103 21.19 8.25 2.01
C GLY A 103 22.29 8.96 1.20
N ALA A 104 22.96 8.24 0.28
CA ALA A 104 23.97 8.81 -0.61
C ALA A 104 23.36 9.57 -1.81
N LEU A 105 22.16 9.18 -2.24
CA LEU A 105 21.42 9.84 -3.34
C LEU A 105 20.71 11.13 -2.89
N GLY A 106 20.26 11.19 -1.63
CA GLY A 106 19.69 12.41 -1.04
C GLY A 106 20.65 13.59 -1.02
N LYS A 107 21.97 13.34 -0.93
CA LYS A 107 23.01 14.39 -0.98
C LYS A 107 23.24 14.98 -2.38
N LYS A 108 22.75 14.33 -3.44
CA LYS A 108 22.98 14.75 -4.83
C LYS A 108 21.77 15.46 -5.49
N GLY A 109 20.68 15.70 -4.75
CA GLY A 109 19.48 16.38 -5.30
C GLY A 109 18.68 15.60 -6.35
N ILE A 110 19.14 14.40 -6.74
CA ILE A 110 18.58 13.62 -7.87
C ILE A 110 17.19 13.03 -7.58
N VAL A 111 16.84 12.79 -6.32
CA VAL A 111 15.51 12.22 -5.97
C VAL A 111 14.38 13.25 -6.15
N ILE A 112 14.71 14.53 -6.24
CA ILE A 112 13.73 15.62 -6.46
C ILE A 112 13.27 15.66 -7.92
N VAL A 113 14.03 15.06 -8.86
CA VAL A 113 13.83 15.18 -10.31
C VAL A 113 12.59 14.44 -10.83
N MET A 114 12.07 13.43 -10.12
CA MET A 114 10.83 12.73 -10.53
C MET A 114 9.59 13.64 -10.45
N PHE A 115 9.65 14.76 -9.70
CA PHE A 115 8.53 15.68 -9.49
C PHE A 115 8.65 17.02 -10.23
N GLU A 116 9.77 17.24 -10.94
CA GLU A 116 10.03 18.50 -11.64
C GLU A 116 9.97 18.41 -13.19
N PRO A 117 8.96 17.79 -13.84
CA PRO A 117 8.84 17.92 -15.30
C PRO A 117 7.87 19.01 -15.78
N LEU A 118 7.19 19.76 -14.90
CA LEU A 118 6.14 20.72 -15.32
C LEU A 118 6.37 22.18 -14.92
N THR A 119 7.13 22.46 -13.85
CA THR A 119 7.46 23.84 -13.45
C THR A 119 8.65 24.42 -14.20
N ALA A 120 9.50 23.57 -14.80
CA ALA A 120 10.66 23.98 -15.59
C ALA A 120 10.35 24.25 -17.08
N ILE A 121 9.12 23.94 -17.54
CA ILE A 121 8.72 24.01 -18.96
C ILE A 121 7.66 25.10 -19.21
N LEU A 122 7.06 25.67 -18.17
CA LEU A 122 6.13 26.80 -18.30
C LEU A 122 6.84 28.11 -17.90
N PRO A 123 6.85 29.14 -18.75
CA PRO A 123 7.47 30.44 -18.46
C PRO A 123 6.80 31.19 -17.32
#